data_AF-A0A6N2LNK9-F1
#
_entry.id   AF-A0A6N2LNK9-F1
#
_cell.length_a   1.000
_cell.length_b   1.000
_cell.length_c   1.000
_cell.angle_alpha   90.00
_cell.angle_beta   90.00
_cell.angle_gamma   90.00
#
_symmetry.space_group_name_H-M   'P 1'
#
loop_
_entity.id
_entity.type
_entity.pdbx_description
1 polymer ?
#
loop_
_entity_poly.entity_id
_entity_poly.type
_entity_poly.pdbx_seq_one_letter_code
_entity_poly.pdbx_strand_id
1 'polypeptide(L)'
;MVLALLQESDLELSDDAVQTIVDKTFSDADSKGDGKIDPEEWREFVSKNPSIIKNMTLPYLKDVTVAFPSFVLISEMGESEM
;
A
#
# COMPACT_ATOMS: atom_id res chain seq x y z
N MET A 1 3.29 -12.66 3.16
CA MET A 1 3.12 -11.47 2.29
C MET A 1 2.83 -10.21 3.10
N VAL A 2 1.81 -10.18 3.97
CA VAL A 2 1.52 -8.99 4.80
C VAL A 2 2.69 -8.56 5.68
N LEU A 3 3.33 -9.50 6.40
CA LEU A 3 4.51 -9.20 7.24
C LEU A 3 5.69 -8.63 6.44
N ALA A 4 5.93 -9.15 5.22
CA ALA A 4 7.01 -8.66 4.36
C ALA A 4 6.76 -7.21 3.91
N LEU A 5 5.51 -6.86 3.56
CA LEU A 5 5.13 -5.49 3.17
C LEU A 5 5.24 -4.50 4.34
N LEU A 6 4.94 -4.94 5.57
CA LEU A 6 5.13 -4.13 6.77
C LEU A 6 6.61 -3.87 7.04
N GLN A 7 7.44 -4.90 6.88
CA GLN A 7 8.89 -4.80 7.02
C GLN A 7 9.51 -3.88 5.94
N GLU A 8 9.03 -3.95 4.68
CA GLU A 8 9.41 -3.01 3.61
C GLU A 8 9.00 -1.55 3.90
N SER A 9 8.05 -1.34 4.81
CA SER A 9 7.57 -0.02 5.22
C SER A 9 8.14 0.46 6.56
N ASP A 10 9.19 -0.19 7.08
CA ASP A 10 9.78 0.05 8.41
C ASP A 10 8.76 0.00 9.56
N LEU A 11 7.72 -0.81 9.41
CA LEU A 11 6.67 -1.01 10.43
C LEU A 11 6.89 -2.33 11.16
N GLU A 12 7.37 -2.25 12.40
CA GLU A 12 7.43 -3.39 13.32
C GLU A 12 6.14 -3.48 14.14
N LEU A 13 5.29 -4.45 13.79
CA LEU A 13 4.05 -4.77 14.50
C LEU A 13 4.12 -6.21 15.03
N SER A 14 3.50 -6.47 16.18
CA SER A 14 3.35 -7.83 16.69
C SER A 14 2.37 -8.63 15.84
N ASP A 15 2.53 -9.95 15.79
CA ASP A 15 1.62 -10.85 15.05
C ASP A 15 0.14 -10.66 15.47
N ASP A 16 -0.12 -10.46 16.77
CA ASP A 16 -1.48 -10.19 17.28
C ASP A 16 -2.06 -8.87 16.73
N ALA A 17 -1.23 -7.84 16.60
CA ALA A 17 -1.65 -6.56 16.04
C ALA A 17 -1.95 -6.69 14.55
N VAL A 18 -1.10 -7.43 13.81
CA VAL A 18 -1.32 -7.73 12.39
C VAL A 18 -2.61 -8.52 12.20
N GLN A 19 -2.84 -9.55 13.01
CA GLN A 19 -4.06 -10.35 12.95
C GLN A 19 -5.31 -9.49 13.21
N THR A 20 -5.27 -8.63 14.23
CA THR A 20 -6.37 -7.71 14.55
C THR A 20 -6.68 -6.77 13.38
N ILE A 21 -5.65 -6.24 12.71
CA ILE A 21 -5.82 -5.37 11.54
C ILE A 21 -6.44 -6.15 10.37
N VAL A 22 -5.98 -7.37 10.12
CA VAL A 22 -6.53 -8.24 9.07
C VAL A 22 -8.00 -8.56 9.34
N ASP A 23 -8.32 -9.00 10.55
CA ASP A 23 -9.70 -9.34 10.95
C ASP A 23 -10.63 -8.15 10.81
N LYS A 24 -10.18 -6.96 11.23
CA LYS A 24 -10.97 -5.74 11.10
C LYS A 24 -11.17 -5.33 9.64
N THR A 25 -10.13 -5.49 8.82
CA THR A 25 -10.20 -5.19 7.37
C THR A 25 -11.18 -6.12 6.67
N PHE A 26 -11.12 -7.43 6.94
CA PHE A 26 -12.06 -8.39 6.38
C PHE A 26 -13.48 -8.12 6.86
N SER A 27 -13.69 -7.83 8.15
CA SER A 27 -15.03 -7.48 8.66
C SER A 27 -15.65 -6.25 7.98
N ASP A 28 -14.83 -5.32 7.49
CA ASP A 28 -15.31 -4.09 6.86
C ASP A 28 -15.41 -4.21 5.32
N ALA A 29 -14.69 -5.15 4.70
CA ALA A 29 -14.60 -5.32 3.25
C ALA A 29 -15.38 -6.54 2.70
N ASP A 30 -15.41 -7.68 3.41
CA ASP A 30 -16.14 -8.89 3.03
C ASP A 30 -17.60 -8.77 3.46
N SER A 31 -18.38 -8.05 2.65
CA SER A 31 -19.81 -7.82 2.87
C SER A 31 -20.64 -9.10 2.71
N LYS A 32 -20.14 -10.05 1.90
CA LYS A 32 -20.79 -11.32 1.58
C LYS A 32 -20.53 -12.38 2.65
N GLY A 33 -19.50 -12.23 3.47
CA GLY A 33 -19.12 -13.12 4.55
C GLY A 33 -18.60 -14.47 4.06
N ASP A 34 -18.04 -14.54 2.86
CA ASP A 34 -17.54 -15.77 2.25
C ASP A 34 -16.05 -16.01 2.53
N GLY A 35 -15.42 -15.12 3.30
CA GLY A 35 -14.01 -15.13 3.65
C GLY A 35 -13.11 -14.64 2.52
N LYS A 36 -13.66 -14.00 1.49
CA LYS A 36 -12.93 -13.46 0.34
C LYS A 36 -13.37 -12.01 0.10
N ILE A 37 -12.56 -11.29 -0.66
CA ILE A 37 -12.88 -9.94 -1.10
C ILE A 37 -12.90 -9.99 -2.62
N ASP A 38 -14.08 -9.88 -3.21
CA ASP A 38 -14.23 -9.86 -4.66
C ASP A 38 -14.08 -8.45 -5.25
N PRO A 39 -14.02 -8.29 -6.59
CA PRO A 39 -13.85 -6.98 -7.21
C PRO A 39 -14.95 -5.96 -6.91
N GLU A 40 -16.19 -6.41 -6.68
CA GLU A 40 -17.31 -5.53 -6.36
C GLU A 40 -17.17 -4.99 -4.94
N GLU A 41 -16.84 -5.88 -4.00
CA GLU A 41 -16.57 -5.56 -2.60
C GLU A 41 -15.36 -4.64 -2.47
N TRP A 42 -14.27 -4.95 -3.19
CA TRP A 42 -13.09 -4.10 -3.24
C TRP A 42 -13.43 -2.69 -3.76
N ARG A 43 -14.23 -2.60 -4.83
CA ARG A 43 -14.66 -1.31 -5.39
C ARG A 43 -15.48 -0.52 -4.38
N GLU A 44 -16.40 -1.16 -3.67
CA GLU A 44 -17.20 -0.51 -2.64
C GLU A 44 -16.33 -0.04 -1.46
N PHE A 45 -15.41 -0.89 -1.00
CA PHE A 45 -14.50 -0.60 0.09
C PHE A 45 -13.59 0.60 -0.22
N VAL A 46 -13.00 0.64 -1.42
CA VAL A 46 -12.18 1.76 -1.90
C VAL A 46 -13.01 3.02 -2.09
N SER A 47 -14.27 2.91 -2.52
CA SER A 47 -15.16 4.08 -2.67
C SER A 47 -15.45 4.76 -1.33
N LYS A 48 -15.54 3.99 -0.25
CA LYS A 48 -15.68 4.50 1.12
C LYS A 48 -14.35 5.04 1.68
N ASN A 49 -13.21 4.52 1.20
CA ASN A 49 -11.87 4.85 1.67
C ASN A 49 -10.90 5.18 0.52
N PRO A 50 -11.03 6.36 -0.13
CA PRO A 50 -10.25 6.68 -1.34
C PRO A 50 -8.73 6.72 -1.14
N SER A 51 -8.26 6.93 0.08
CA SER A 51 -6.84 6.96 0.44
C SER A 51 -6.11 5.63 0.20
N ILE A 52 -6.82 4.51 0.17
CA ILE A 52 -6.27 3.16 -0.05
C ILE A 52 -5.60 3.06 -1.42
N ILE A 53 -6.16 3.74 -2.43
CA ILE A 53 -5.62 3.75 -3.80
C ILE A 53 -4.72 4.96 -4.08
N LYS A 54 -4.21 5.67 -3.05
CA LYS A 54 -3.34 6.82 -3.25
C LYS A 54 -2.11 6.49 -4.12
N ASN A 55 -1.57 5.28 -3.97
CA ASN A 55 -0.40 4.81 -4.72
C ASN A 55 -0.71 4.52 -6.20
N MET A 56 -1.98 4.44 -6.59
CA MET A 56 -2.40 4.29 -7.98
C MET A 56 -2.37 5.61 -8.76
N THR A 57 -2.16 6.74 -8.07
CA THR A 57 -2.08 8.06 -8.69
C THR A 57 -0.67 8.61 -8.52
N LEU A 58 -0.03 8.97 -9.63
CA LEU A 58 1.25 9.69 -9.64
C LEU A 58 0.97 11.16 -10.02
N PRO A 59 0.90 12.10 -9.05
CA PRO A 59 0.52 13.48 -9.31
C PRO A 59 1.44 14.17 -10.33
N TYR A 60 2.73 13.85 -10.29
CA TYR A 60 3.77 14.42 -11.17
C TYR A 60 3.54 14.14 -12.67
N LEU A 61 2.75 13.11 -13.01
CA LEU A 61 2.38 12.86 -14.40
C LEU A 61 1.46 13.95 -14.96
N LYS A 62 0.77 14.73 -14.13
CA LYS A 62 -0.05 15.86 -14.58
C LYS A 62 0.79 17.02 -15.11
N ASP A 63 1.99 17.20 -14.56
CA ASP A 63 2.88 18.32 -14.86
C ASP A 63 4.06 17.92 -15.77
N VAL A 64 4.02 16.70 -16.34
CA VAL A 64 5.10 16.13 -17.15
C VAL A 64 5.44 16.98 -18.38
N THR A 65 4.47 17.74 -18.90
CA THR A 65 4.68 18.64 -20.05
C THR A 65 5.39 19.94 -19.68
N VAL A 66 5.58 20.22 -18.38
CA VAL A 66 6.17 21.47 -17.86
C VAL A 66 7.41 21.20 -17.00
N ALA A 67 7.48 20.05 -16.32
CA ALA A 67 8.59 19.66 -15.46
C ALA A 67 9.00 18.20 -15.72
N PHE A 68 10.26 17.98 -16.08
CA PHE A 68 10.87 16.65 -16.02
C PHE A 68 11.26 16.38 -14.56
N PRO A 69 10.70 15.36 -13.89
CA PRO A 69 11.17 14.98 -12.57
C PRO A 69 12.63 14.50 -12.70
N SER A 70 13.53 15.06 -11.92
CA SER A 70 14.91 14.55 -11.84
C SER A 70 14.91 13.21 -11.13
N PHE A 71 14.98 12.12 -11.89
CA PHE A 71 15.17 10.78 -11.34
C PHE A 71 16.67 10.57 -11.10
N VAL A 72 17.10 10.66 -9.85
CA VAL A 72 18.45 10.22 -9.45
C VAL A 72 18.35 8.75 -9.09
N LEU A 73 18.98 7.89 -9.91
CA LEU A 73 19.18 6.49 -9.56
C LEU A 73 20.18 6.43 -8.40
N ILE A 74 19.69 6.15 -7.20
CA ILE A 74 20.54 5.76 -6.08
C ILE A 74 20.80 4.27 -6.26
N SER A 75 21.96 3.91 -6.85
CA SER A 75 22.44 2.54 -6.79
C SER A 75 22.93 2.27 -5.37
N GLU A 76 22.39 1.25 -4.69
CA GLU A 76 22.98 0.67 -3.48
C GLU A 76 24.36 0.05 -3.78
N MET A 77 25.35 0.90 -4.06
CA MET A 77 26.74 0.50 -4.31
C MET A 77 27.69 1.59 -3.80
N GLY A 78 27.54 1.97 -2.53
CA GLY A 78 28.32 3.08 -2.00
C GLY A 78 28.32 3.27 -0.49
N GLU A 79 28.29 2.22 0.34
CA GLU A 79 28.78 2.31 1.72
C GLU A 79 29.58 1.05 2.10
N SER A 80 30.79 0.96 1.53
CA SER A 80 31.85 0.11 2.08
C SER A 80 33.22 0.78 1.88
N GLU A 81 33.35 2.03 2.32
CA GLU A 81 34.65 2.62 2.68
C GLU A 81 34.46 3.60 3.85
N MET A 82 34.51 3.06 5.07
CA MET A 82 35.25 3.63 6.20
C MET A 82 35.64 2.51 7.17
#